data_AF-A0A4Y2UIP7-F1
#
_entry.id   AF-A0A4Y2UIP7-F1
#
_cell.length_a   1.000
_cell.length_b   1.000
_cell.length_c   1.000
_cell.angle_alpha   90.00
_cell.angle_beta   90.00
_cell.angle_gamma   90.00
#
_symmetry.space_group_name_H-M   'P 1'
#
loop_
_entity.id
_entity.type
_entity.pdbx_description
1 polymer ?
#
loop_
_entity_poly.entity_id
_entity_poly.type
_entity_poly.pdbx_seq_one_letter_code
_entity_poly.pdbx_strand_id
1 'polypeptide(L)'
;VQDIVATCFRSILKQLGNEKTHSNADDGKPQQGVAIAVDLQYIETIKGAIVIPESDFTLPEVQEKIKSFLPSGQANVVLSDMAPKASGTQELDSAAIMSLVYSSLKFSYMILKNNGIFVCKVWDGRDVERLYRTLQNLFTNVKRYKPKASRSDSSELYLIAIGFKRIENKI
;
A
#
# COMPACT_ATOMS: atom_id res chain seq x y z
N VAL A 1 7.57 -2.25 12.29
CA VAL A 1 6.10 -2.43 12.15
C VAL A 1 5.88 -2.74 10.69
N GLN A 2 5.15 -3.80 10.35
CA GLN A 2 4.95 -4.22 8.97
C GLN A 2 3.45 -4.18 8.62
N ASP A 3 2.84 -3.00 8.64
CA ASP A 3 1.42 -2.93 8.28
C ASP A 3 1.27 -2.97 6.77
N ILE A 4 0.53 -3.96 6.26
CA ILE A 4 -0.09 -3.85 4.94
C ILE A 4 -1.59 -3.89 5.09
N VAL A 5 -2.23 -2.87 4.51
CA VAL A 5 -3.67 -2.83 4.34
C VAL A 5 -3.95 -2.93 2.85
N ALA A 6 -4.36 -4.11 2.39
CA ALA A 6 -4.99 -4.27 1.10
C ALA A 6 -6.47 -3.91 1.27
N THR A 7 -6.89 -2.76 0.76
CA THR A 7 -8.29 -2.34 0.85
C THR A 7 -8.96 -2.33 -0.51
N CYS A 8 -10.15 -2.93 -0.56
CA CYS A 8 -11.11 -2.79 -1.66
C CYS A 8 -12.08 -1.62 -1.40
N PHE A 9 -11.68 -0.62 -0.60
CA PHE A 9 -12.57 0.44 -0.09
C PHE A 9 -12.39 1.77 -0.83
N ARG A 10 -13.50 2.34 -1.33
CA ARG A 10 -13.58 3.72 -1.86
C ARG A 10 -13.39 4.82 -0.80
N SER A 11 -13.37 4.49 0.50
CA SER A 11 -13.52 5.48 1.59
C SER A 11 -12.22 6.00 2.22
N ILE A 12 -11.14 5.21 2.29
CA ILE A 12 -9.83 5.66 2.84
C ILE A 12 -9.22 6.78 1.98
N LEU A 13 -9.56 6.83 0.69
CA LEU A 13 -9.21 7.93 -0.21
C LEU A 13 -9.83 9.27 0.19
N LYS A 14 -10.94 9.30 0.93
CA LYS A 14 -11.52 10.55 1.45
C LYS A 14 -10.67 11.17 2.56
N GLN A 15 -9.85 10.39 3.26
CA GLN A 15 -8.96 10.89 4.32
C GLN A 15 -7.57 11.26 3.79
N LEU A 16 -7.08 10.54 2.77
CA LEU A 16 -5.78 10.82 2.13
C LEU A 16 -5.86 11.89 1.02
N GLY A 17 -7.06 12.17 0.50
CA GLY A 17 -7.31 13.18 -0.53
C GLY A 17 -8.36 14.19 -0.06
N ASN A 18 -7.93 15.41 0.24
CA ASN A 18 -8.82 16.53 0.52
C ASN A 18 -9.43 17.08 -0.79
N GLU A 19 -10.07 16.20 -1.60
CA GLU A 19 -10.74 16.58 -2.85
C GLU A 19 -12.13 15.96 -2.94
N LYS A 20 -13.11 16.83 -3.22
CA LYS A 20 -14.50 16.50 -3.51
C LYS A 20 -14.58 15.76 -4.84
N THR A 21 -14.71 14.44 -4.83
CA THR A 21 -15.11 13.70 -6.02
C THR A 21 -16.64 13.61 -6.07
N HIS A 22 -17.25 14.46 -6.89
CA HIS A 22 -18.62 14.27 -7.35
C HIS A 22 -18.63 13.20 -8.43
N SER A 23 -19.41 12.14 -8.24
CA SER A 23 -19.92 11.33 -9.34
C SER A 23 -21.29 10.77 -8.97
N ASN A 24 -22.29 11.17 -9.76
CA ASN A 24 -23.66 10.68 -9.70
C ASN A 24 -23.78 9.22 -10.19
N ALA A 25 -24.72 8.51 -9.55
CA ALA A 25 -25.45 7.29 -9.92
C ALA A 25 -24.67 5.99 -10.25
N ASP A 26 -24.92 4.92 -9.48
CA ASP A 26 -25.66 3.74 -9.99
C ASP A 26 -26.16 2.82 -8.84
N ASP A 27 -27.41 2.38 -8.96
CA ASP A 27 -28.21 1.38 -8.21
C ASP A 27 -27.80 0.93 -6.79
N GLY A 28 -28.34 1.63 -5.77
CA GLY A 28 -29.10 1.07 -4.64
C GLY A 28 -28.56 -0.05 -3.72
N LYS A 29 -27.43 -0.71 -4.00
CA LYS A 29 -26.82 -1.73 -3.13
C LYS A 29 -25.48 -1.23 -2.61
N PRO A 30 -25.27 -1.14 -1.28
CA PRO A 30 -23.96 -0.84 -0.75
C PRO A 30 -23.03 -2.01 -1.09
N GLN A 31 -22.12 -1.81 -2.05
CA GLN A 31 -21.03 -2.75 -2.26
C GLN A 31 -20.16 -2.72 -1.00
N GLN A 32 -20.29 -3.75 -0.17
CA GLN A 32 -19.49 -3.91 1.03
C GLN A 32 -18.05 -4.21 0.61
N GLY A 33 -17.17 -3.22 0.74
CA GLY A 33 -15.74 -3.40 0.48
C GLY A 33 -15.14 -4.40 1.47
N VAL A 34 -14.07 -5.07 1.07
CA VAL A 34 -13.26 -5.92 1.95
C VAL A 34 -11.99 -5.15 2.33
N ALA A 35 -11.68 -5.10 3.62
CA ALA A 35 -10.40 -4.63 4.13
C ALA A 35 -9.63 -5.83 4.68
N ILE A 36 -8.37 -5.98 4.29
CA ILE A 36 -7.48 -7.04 4.77
C ILE A 36 -6.26 -6.35 5.38
N ALA A 37 -5.97 -6.66 6.64
CA ALA A 37 -4.81 -6.17 7.37
C ALA A 37 -3.88 -7.33 7.72
N VAL A 38 -2.58 -7.12 7.54
CA VAL A 38 -1.51 -8.02 7.97
C VAL A 38 -0.46 -7.20 8.71
N ASP A 39 0.04 -7.73 9.83
CA ASP A 39 1.21 -7.19 10.53
C ASP A 39 1.97 -8.30 11.25
N LEU A 40 3.26 -8.07 11.46
CA LEU A 40 4.15 -8.96 12.22
C LEU A 40 3.81 -9.02 13.71
N GLN A 41 3.12 -8.02 14.24
CA GLN A 41 2.66 -7.92 15.60
C GLN A 41 1.17 -8.25 15.66
N TYR A 42 0.70 -8.48 16.88
CA TYR A 42 -0.71 -8.66 17.15
C TYR A 42 -1.50 -7.39 16.80
N ILE A 43 -2.58 -7.56 16.04
CA ILE A 43 -3.61 -6.54 15.80
C ILE A 43 -4.93 -7.08 16.32
N GLU A 44 -5.64 -6.29 17.13
CA GLU A 44 -6.98 -6.62 17.58
C GLU A 44 -7.96 -6.73 16.40
N THR A 45 -8.94 -7.61 16.49
CA THR A 45 -9.92 -7.78 15.41
C THR A 45 -10.70 -6.49 15.16
N ILE A 46 -10.68 -6.01 13.92
CA ILE A 46 -11.42 -4.81 13.50
C ILE A 46 -12.72 -5.25 12.82
N LYS A 47 -13.87 -4.77 13.32
CA LYS A 47 -15.18 -5.11 12.75
C LYS A 47 -15.23 -4.74 11.26
N GLY A 48 -15.47 -5.73 10.41
CA GLY A 48 -15.56 -5.55 8.95
C GLY A 48 -14.22 -5.61 8.22
N ALA A 49 -13.11 -5.89 8.91
CA ALA A 49 -11.83 -6.21 8.30
C ALA A 49 -11.42 -7.65 8.60
N ILE A 50 -10.73 -8.27 7.66
CA ILE A 50 -10.04 -9.54 7.85
C ILE A 50 -8.65 -9.19 8.37
N VAL A 51 -8.32 -9.67 9.56
CA VAL A 51 -7.01 -9.44 10.19
C VAL A 51 -6.21 -10.74 10.14
N ILE A 52 -4.99 -10.66 9.64
CA ILE A 52 -3.99 -11.73 9.64
C ILE A 52 -2.88 -11.27 10.62
N PRO A 53 -3.05 -11.51 11.93
CA PRO A 53 -2.09 -11.04 12.93
C PRO A 53 -0.81 -11.87 12.92
N GLU A 54 0.26 -11.31 13.47
CA GLU A 54 1.53 -12.01 13.75
C GLU A 54 2.08 -12.78 12.53
N SER A 55 2.00 -12.16 11.36
CA SER A 55 2.34 -12.78 10.08
C SER A 55 3.31 -11.91 9.29
N ASP A 56 4.37 -12.52 8.76
CA ASP A 56 5.35 -11.84 7.92
C ASP A 56 4.84 -11.74 6.48
N PHE A 57 4.56 -10.51 6.05
CA PHE A 57 4.07 -10.27 4.69
C PHE A 57 5.07 -10.71 3.59
N THR A 58 6.36 -10.77 3.89
CA THR A 58 7.38 -11.13 2.90
C THR A 58 7.32 -12.62 2.54
N LEU A 59 6.63 -13.43 3.34
CA LEU A 59 6.44 -14.85 3.09
C LEU A 59 5.37 -15.10 2.00
N PRO A 60 5.68 -15.94 0.99
CA PRO A 60 4.75 -16.25 -0.10
C PRO A 60 3.38 -16.77 0.38
N GLU A 61 3.35 -17.62 1.39
CA GLU A 61 2.13 -18.18 1.96
C GLU A 61 1.20 -17.12 2.57
N VAL A 62 1.76 -16.05 3.14
CA VAL A 62 0.98 -14.92 3.67
C VAL A 62 0.42 -14.10 2.52
N GLN A 63 1.19 -13.88 1.45
CA GLN A 63 0.72 -13.20 0.24
C GLN A 63 -0.41 -13.98 -0.46
N GLU A 64 -0.30 -15.30 -0.56
CA GLU A 64 -1.36 -16.15 -1.11
C GLU A 64 -2.61 -16.14 -0.22
N LYS A 65 -2.44 -16.13 1.10
CA LYS A 65 -3.55 -15.98 2.06
C LYS A 65 -4.26 -14.63 1.89
N ILE A 66 -3.55 -13.53 1.66
CA ILE A 66 -4.16 -12.22 1.37
C ILE A 66 -4.97 -12.30 0.06
N LYS A 67 -4.40 -12.90 -0.99
CA LYS A 67 -5.08 -13.05 -2.29
C LYS A 67 -6.37 -13.85 -2.19
N SER A 68 -6.40 -14.92 -1.40
CA SER A 68 -7.58 -15.77 -1.26
C SER A 68 -8.78 -15.06 -0.62
N PHE A 69 -8.53 -14.00 0.16
CA PHE A 69 -9.57 -13.17 0.74
C PHE A 69 -10.08 -12.05 -0.18
N LEU A 70 -9.43 -11.80 -1.32
CA LEU A 70 -9.86 -10.75 -2.26
C LEU A 70 -11.01 -11.25 -3.16
N PRO A 71 -12.18 -10.59 -3.15
CA PRO A 71 -13.24 -10.88 -4.11
C PRO A 71 -12.71 -10.55 -5.51
N SER A 72 -12.59 -11.52 -6.41
CA SER A 72 -11.92 -11.47 -7.74
C SER A 72 -10.38 -11.51 -7.75
N GLY A 73 -9.73 -11.76 -6.61
CA GLY A 73 -8.26 -11.81 -6.53
C GLY A 73 -7.58 -10.45 -6.77
N GLN A 74 -8.34 -9.36 -6.78
CA GLN A 74 -7.86 -8.02 -7.10
C GLN A 74 -8.25 -6.98 -6.04
N ALA A 75 -7.37 -5.98 -5.85
CA ALA A 75 -7.54 -4.88 -4.91
C ALA A 75 -7.58 -3.52 -5.61
N ASN A 76 -8.30 -2.57 -5.02
CA ASN A 76 -8.30 -1.18 -5.47
C ASN A 76 -7.11 -0.40 -4.90
N VAL A 77 -6.72 -0.70 -3.66
CA VAL A 77 -5.66 0.00 -2.94
C VAL A 77 -4.78 -1.02 -2.22
N VAL A 78 -3.47 -0.82 -2.31
CA VAL A 78 -2.49 -1.45 -1.44
C VAL A 78 -1.74 -0.35 -0.70
N LEU A 79 -1.80 -0.39 0.63
CA LEU A 79 -1.06 0.51 1.51
C LEU A 79 -0.04 -0.33 2.28
N SER A 80 1.21 0.11 2.27
CA SER A 80 2.29 -0.46 3.06
C SER A 80 2.85 0.62 4.00
N ASP A 81 2.65 0.44 5.29
CA ASP A 81 3.32 1.20 6.34
C ASP A 81 4.48 0.40 6.98
N MET A 82 5.06 -0.51 6.19
CA MET A 82 6.14 -1.36 6.66
C MET A 82 7.44 -0.59 6.88
N ALA A 83 8.09 -0.84 8.01
CA ALA A 83 9.44 -0.39 8.34
C ALA A 83 10.19 -1.49 9.12
N PRO A 84 11.50 -1.67 8.82
CA PRO A 84 12.35 -2.57 9.57
C PRO A 84 12.60 -2.03 10.97
N LYS A 85 13.12 -2.88 11.86
CA LYS A 85 13.72 -2.40 13.11
C LYS A 85 14.98 -1.62 12.74
N ALA A 86 15.12 -0.40 13.26
CA ALA A 86 16.32 0.40 13.05
C ALA A 86 17.53 -0.32 13.66
N SER A 87 18.55 -0.57 12.85
CA SER A 87 19.85 -1.08 13.26
C SER A 87 20.74 0.04 13.81
N GLY A 88 20.41 1.30 13.54
CA GLY A 88 21.23 2.46 13.85
C GLY A 88 22.24 2.80 12.76
N THR A 89 22.35 1.97 11.72
CA THR A 89 23.18 2.24 10.54
C THR A 89 22.29 2.66 9.37
N GLN A 90 22.35 3.95 9.00
CA GLN A 90 21.47 4.55 8.00
C GLN A 90 21.42 3.77 6.67
N GLU A 91 22.56 3.22 6.24
CA GLU A 91 22.68 2.49 4.97
C GLU A 91 21.96 1.14 5.03
N LEU A 92 22.14 0.39 6.11
CA LEU A 92 21.43 -0.88 6.34
C LEU A 92 19.94 -0.65 6.51
N ASP A 93 19.58 0.39 7.25
CA ASP A 93 18.20 0.79 7.50
C ASP A 93 17.49 1.19 6.20
N SER A 94 18.16 1.97 5.34
CA SER A 94 17.65 2.36 4.02
C SER A 94 17.48 1.15 3.09
N ALA A 95 18.46 0.24 3.06
CA ALA A 95 18.37 -0.97 2.24
C ALA A 95 17.23 -1.89 2.71
N ALA A 96 17.05 -2.03 4.03
CA ALA A 96 16.02 -2.88 4.61
C ALA A 96 14.61 -2.35 4.33
N ILE A 97 14.35 -1.04 4.49
CA ILE A 97 13.03 -0.48 4.13
C ILE A 97 12.77 -0.58 2.62
N MET A 98 13.78 -0.36 1.78
CA MET A 98 13.61 -0.52 0.33
C MET A 98 13.26 -1.96 -0.06
N SER A 99 13.85 -2.97 0.59
CA SER A 99 13.49 -4.38 0.36
C SER A 99 12.01 -4.64 0.65
N LEU A 100 11.49 -4.13 1.78
CA LEU A 100 10.08 -4.22 2.14
C LEU A 100 9.17 -3.52 1.11
N VAL A 101 9.56 -2.33 0.67
CA VAL A 101 8.82 -1.57 -0.33
C VAL A 101 8.78 -2.30 -1.67
N TYR A 102 9.90 -2.84 -2.15
CA TYR A 102 9.92 -3.61 -3.40
C TYR A 102 9.12 -4.92 -3.29
N SER A 103 9.13 -5.59 -2.14
CA SER A 103 8.26 -6.75 -1.88
C SER A 103 6.78 -6.36 -2.00
N SER A 104 6.37 -5.26 -1.36
CA SER A 104 5.00 -4.76 -1.44
C SER A 104 4.60 -4.28 -2.83
N LEU A 105 5.50 -3.66 -3.58
CA LEU A 105 5.26 -3.22 -4.96
C LEU A 105 5.09 -4.42 -5.90
N LYS A 106 5.93 -5.46 -5.76
CA LYS A 106 5.81 -6.71 -6.52
C LYS A 106 4.47 -7.38 -6.25
N PHE A 107 4.05 -7.45 -4.99
CA PHE A 107 2.74 -7.96 -4.62
C PHE A 107 1.60 -7.13 -5.21
N SER A 108 1.71 -5.80 -5.12
CA SER A 108 0.73 -4.85 -5.67
C SER A 108 0.55 -5.03 -7.17
N TYR A 109 1.63 -5.28 -7.92
CA TYR A 109 1.54 -5.55 -9.36
C TYR A 109 0.64 -6.75 -9.69
N MET A 110 0.66 -7.79 -8.86
CA MET A 110 -0.18 -8.98 -9.07
C MET A 110 -1.66 -8.65 -8.86
N ILE A 111 -1.98 -7.93 -7.78
CA ILE A 111 -3.37 -7.80 -7.30
C ILE A 111 -4.06 -6.48 -7.65
N LEU A 112 -3.33 -5.41 -7.99
CA LEU A 112 -3.96 -4.12 -8.25
C LEU A 112 -4.80 -4.16 -9.53
N LYS A 113 -6.03 -3.67 -9.42
CA LYS A 113 -6.89 -3.35 -10.57
C LYS A 113 -6.25 -2.26 -11.42
N ASN A 114 -6.64 -2.20 -12.69
CA ASN A 114 -6.35 -1.02 -13.50
C ASN A 114 -6.90 0.23 -12.79
N ASN A 115 -6.17 1.33 -12.85
CA ASN A 115 -6.42 2.55 -12.09
C ASN A 115 -6.30 2.42 -10.56
N GLY A 116 -5.74 1.32 -10.05
CA GLY A 116 -5.51 1.09 -8.62
C GLY A 116 -4.47 2.03 -8.01
N ILE A 117 -4.35 2.00 -6.69
CA ILE A 117 -3.49 2.90 -5.91
C ILE A 117 -2.52 2.07 -5.07
N PHE A 118 -1.27 2.50 -5.06
CA PHE A 118 -0.23 1.97 -4.20
C PHE A 118 0.31 3.09 -3.32
N VAL A 119 0.40 2.84 -2.02
CA VAL A 119 1.01 3.75 -1.04
C VAL A 119 2.08 3.00 -0.29
N CYS A 120 3.27 3.58 -0.17
CA CYS A 120 4.33 3.01 0.66
C CYS A 120 5.04 4.06 1.51
N LYS A 121 5.35 3.68 2.75
CA LYS A 121 6.30 4.41 3.60
C LYS A 121 7.74 4.17 3.12
N VAL A 122 8.52 5.24 3.12
CA VAL A 122 9.95 5.25 2.85
C VAL A 122 10.64 6.17 3.86
N TRP A 123 11.96 6.00 4.02
CA TRP A 123 12.80 7.00 4.65
C TRP A 123 13.46 7.85 3.58
N ASP A 124 13.41 9.17 3.75
CA ASP A 124 14.03 10.13 2.86
C ASP A 124 15.53 9.83 2.75
N GLY A 125 16.00 9.75 1.51
CA GLY A 125 17.31 9.19 1.20
C GLY A 125 17.51 8.97 -0.29
N ARG A 126 18.73 8.55 -0.63
CA ARG A 126 19.20 8.45 -2.03
C ARG A 126 18.36 7.52 -2.89
N ASP A 127 17.82 6.45 -2.32
CA ASP A 127 17.09 5.41 -3.06
C ASP A 127 15.64 5.79 -3.41
N VAL A 128 15.08 6.80 -2.72
CA VAL A 128 13.69 7.24 -2.90
C VAL A 128 13.45 7.79 -4.31
N GLU A 129 14.42 8.49 -4.89
CA GLU A 129 14.29 9.04 -6.25
C GLU A 129 14.21 7.94 -7.31
N ARG A 130 14.99 6.85 -7.16
CA ARG A 130 14.94 5.70 -8.06
C ARG A 130 13.60 4.98 -7.98
N LEU A 131 13.08 4.79 -6.76
CA LEU A 131 11.76 4.21 -6.55
C LEU A 131 10.67 5.12 -7.14
N TYR A 132 10.75 6.43 -6.92
CA TYR A 132 9.79 7.41 -7.46
C TYR A 132 9.67 7.30 -8.98
N ARG A 133 10.80 7.25 -9.70
CA ARG A 133 10.82 7.06 -11.16
C ARG A 133 10.23 5.73 -11.59
N THR A 134 10.54 4.66 -10.86
CA THR A 134 9.93 3.34 -11.09
C THR A 134 8.40 3.43 -11.00
N LEU A 135 7.88 4.10 -9.97
CA LEU A 135 6.45 4.30 -9.80
C LEU A 135 5.84 5.18 -10.90
N GLN A 136 6.53 6.21 -11.40
CA GLN A 136 6.02 7.05 -12.49
C GLN A 136 5.83 6.27 -13.81
N ASN A 137 6.64 5.24 -14.02
CA ASN A 137 6.45 4.34 -15.16
C ASN A 137 5.18 3.49 -14.99
N LEU A 138 4.96 2.95 -13.78
CA LEU A 138 3.87 2.01 -13.46
C LEU A 138 2.51 2.69 -13.18
N PHE A 139 2.50 3.96 -12.79
CA PHE A 139 1.30 4.68 -12.36
C PHE A 139 1.13 6.01 -13.12
N THR A 140 -0.10 6.51 -13.21
CA THR A 140 -0.40 7.78 -13.89
C THR A 140 0.13 9.01 -13.14
N ASN A 141 0.11 8.97 -11.80
CA ASN A 141 0.55 10.08 -10.96
C ASN A 141 1.26 9.54 -9.72
N VAL A 142 2.34 10.19 -9.30
CA VAL A 142 3.08 9.81 -8.09
C VAL A 142 3.39 11.07 -7.28
N LYS A 143 2.96 11.08 -6.02
CA LYS A 143 3.17 12.20 -5.09
C LYS A 143 4.02 11.77 -3.91
N ARG A 144 4.86 12.69 -3.43
CA ARG A 144 5.56 12.59 -2.15
C ARG A 144 4.70 13.26 -1.09
N TYR A 145 4.48 12.60 0.05
CA TYR A 145 3.69 13.13 1.15
C TYR A 145 4.45 12.99 2.47
N LYS A 146 4.70 14.12 3.13
CA LYS A 146 5.26 14.20 4.48
C LYS A 146 4.10 14.44 5.47
N PRO A 147 3.81 13.51 6.39
CA PRO A 147 2.73 13.73 7.36
C PRO A 147 3.06 14.92 8.29
N LYS A 148 2.09 15.79 8.53
CA LYS A 148 2.24 16.93 9.46
C LYS A 148 2.55 16.50 10.90
N ALA A 149 2.14 15.29 11.28
CA ALA A 149 2.39 14.70 12.60
C ALA A 149 3.80 14.11 12.74
N SER A 150 4.57 14.01 11.64
CA SER A 150 5.97 13.59 11.72
C SER A 150 6.79 14.70 12.39
N ARG A 151 7.64 14.31 13.35
CA ARG A 151 8.58 15.25 13.98
C ARG A 151 9.48 15.85 12.89
N SER A 152 9.92 17.09 13.08
CA SER A 152 10.76 17.81 12.13
C SER A 152 12.08 17.11 11.78
N ASP A 153 12.55 16.20 12.63
CA ASP A 153 13.77 15.40 12.47
C ASP A 153 13.52 13.99 11.89
N SER A 154 12.26 13.61 11.65
CA SER A 154 11.95 12.29 11.07
C SER A 154 12.29 12.29 9.59
N SER A 155 12.91 11.22 9.10
CA SER A 155 13.11 10.97 7.67
C SER A 155 11.87 10.37 6.99
N GLU A 156 10.78 10.10 7.72
CA GLU A 156 9.60 9.40 7.20
C GLU A 156 8.88 10.15 6.07
N LEU A 157 8.63 9.49 4.96
CA LEU A 157 7.92 10.02 3.79
C LEU A 157 7.01 8.92 3.23
N TYR A 158 5.90 9.30 2.61
CA TYR A 158 5.06 8.38 1.84
C TYR A 158 5.15 8.70 0.35
N LEU A 159 5.24 7.65 -0.47
CA LEU A 159 4.98 7.74 -1.90
C LEU A 159 3.55 7.27 -2.17
N ILE A 160 2.76 8.13 -2.80
CA ILE A 160 1.37 7.86 -3.18
C ILE A 160 1.32 7.75 -4.70
N ALA A 161 1.19 6.54 -5.22
CA ALA A 161 1.14 6.23 -6.64
C ALA A 161 -0.30 5.88 -7.05
N ILE A 162 -0.87 6.68 -7.95
CA ILE A 162 -2.29 6.65 -8.33
C ILE A 162 -2.43 6.29 -9.80
N GLY A 163 -3.41 5.45 -10.10
CA GLY A 163 -3.75 5.07 -11.45
C GLY A 163 -2.78 4.03 -12.00
N PHE A 164 -2.78 2.83 -11.41
CA PHE A 164 -1.95 1.71 -11.88
C PHE A 164 -2.25 1.40 -13.35
N LYS A 165 -1.21 1.42 -14.20
CA LYS A 165 -1.30 1.14 -15.63
C LYS A 165 -1.16 -0.36 -15.84
N ARG A 166 -2.26 -1.11 -15.73
CA ARG A 166 -2.20 -2.56 -15.92
C ARG A 166 -1.89 -2.85 -17.40
N ILE A 167 -0.77 -3.53 -17.64
CA ILE A 167 -0.43 -4.01 -18.98
C ILE A 167 -1.29 -5.25 -19.22
N GLU A 168 -2.44 -5.07 -19.87
CA GLU A 168 -3.23 -6.19 -20.36
C GLU A 168 -2.54 -6.72 -21.62
N ASN A 169 -1.92 -7.89 -21.52
CA ASN A 169 -1.58 -8.67 -22.72
C ASN A 169 -2.91 -9.11 -23.33
N LYS A 170 -3.40 -8.36 -24.32
CA LYS A 170 -4.42 -8.86 -25.23
C LYS A 170 -3.79 -10.00 -26.02
N ILE A 171 -4.12 -11.23 -25.65
CA ILE A 171 -3.87 -12.42 -26.45
C ILE A 171 -4.88 -12.45 -27.58
#